data_AF-A0A7K7V2K2-F1
#
_entry.id   AF-A0A7K7V2K2-F1
#
_cell.length_a   1.000
_cell.length_b   1.000
_cell.length_c   1.000
_cell.angle_alpha   90.00
_cell.angle_beta   90.00
_cell.angle_gamma   90.00
#
_symmetry.space_group_name_H-M   'P 1'
#
loop_
_entity.id
_entity.type
_entity.pdbx_description
1 polymer ?
#
loop_
_entity_poly.entity_id
_entity_poly.type
_entity_poly.pdbx_seq_one_letter_code
_entity_poly.pdbx_strand_id
1 'polypeptide(L)'
;VRSQVCIIFSDFGKMQNVCNLLTEKLGTSVTISAPHFYHTPEAVDTLRRQVCVAAVGNTQRKAQEVCRLFGQSLGKPLLIREEETKEWGGHRDGQPSDTSDSLTLQERIQNATVYASCRVSAVFEIKGKENKRNKLP
;
A
#
# COMPACT_ATOMS: atom_id res chain seq x y z
N VAL A 1 -30.59 -3.66 -30.99
CA VAL A 1 -29.67 -2.65 -30.39
C VAL A 1 -28.97 -3.32 -29.22
N ARG A 2 -27.64 -3.20 -29.09
CA ARG A 2 -26.88 -3.67 -27.91
C ARG A 2 -26.38 -2.43 -27.15
N SER A 3 -26.47 -2.47 -25.83
CA SER A 3 -25.99 -1.40 -24.94
C SER A 3 -24.95 -1.99 -23.99
N GLN A 4 -23.91 -1.22 -23.71
CA GLN A 4 -22.86 -1.60 -22.78
C GLN A 4 -22.93 -0.70 -21.55
N VAL A 5 -22.82 -1.30 -20.36
CA VAL A 5 -22.76 -0.59 -19.09
C VAL A 5 -21.50 -1.07 -18.37
N CYS A 6 -20.68 -0.13 -17.91
CA CYS A 6 -19.54 -0.41 -17.05
C CYS A 6 -19.90 0.03 -15.63
N ILE A 7 -19.63 -0.83 -14.64
CA ILE A 7 -19.90 -0.55 -13.23
C ILE A 7 -18.61 -0.78 -12.46
N ILE A 8 -18.25 0.21 -11.65
CA ILE A 8 -17.06 0.16 -10.80
C ILE A 8 -17.51 -0.16 -9.39
N PHE A 9 -16.89 -1.17 -8.79
CA PHE A 9 -17.14 -1.58 -7.41
C PHE A 9 -15.87 -1.45 -6.59
N SER A 10 -16.00 -0.92 -5.37
CA SER A 10 -14.94 -0.95 -4.36
C SER A 10 -15.04 -2.15 -3.42
N ASP A 11 -16.12 -2.94 -3.53
CA ASP A 11 -16.45 -4.06 -2.64
C ASP A 11 -16.82 -5.30 -3.47
N PHE A 12 -16.09 -6.40 -3.25
CA PHE A 12 -16.27 -7.65 -4.00
C PHE A 12 -17.61 -8.33 -3.70
N GLY A 13 -18.10 -8.26 -2.47
CA GLY A 13 -19.39 -8.84 -2.10
C GLY A 13 -20.55 -8.13 -2.81
N LYS A 14 -20.49 -6.80 -2.87
CA LYS A 14 -21.48 -6.00 -3.63
C LYS A 14 -21.42 -6.29 -5.12
N MET A 15 -20.22 -6.37 -5.70
CA MET A 15 -20.03 -6.74 -7.10
C MET A 15 -20.67 -8.11 -7.39
N GLN A 16 -20.35 -9.13 -6.59
CA GLN A 16 -20.87 -10.48 -6.77
C GLN A 16 -22.39 -10.54 -6.63
N ASN A 17 -22.97 -9.87 -5.63
CA ASN A 17 -24.41 -9.80 -5.44
C ASN A 17 -25.13 -9.15 -6.63
N VAL A 18 -24.58 -8.07 -7.17
CA VAL A 18 -25.15 -7.41 -8.37
C VAL A 18 -25.03 -8.31 -9.60
N CYS A 19 -23.88 -8.96 -9.83
CA CYS A 19 -23.72 -9.91 -10.93
C CYS A 19 -24.73 -11.06 -10.86
N ASN A 20 -24.92 -11.64 -9.66
CA ASN A 20 -25.88 -12.70 -9.42
C ASN A 20 -27.31 -12.22 -9.70
N LEU A 21 -27.69 -11.05 -9.18
CA LEU A 21 -29.01 -10.46 -9.38
C LEU A 21 -29.30 -10.21 -10.86
N LEU A 22 -28.36 -9.63 -11.60
CA LEU A 22 -28.52 -9.38 -13.04
C LEU A 22 -28.67 -10.68 -13.82
N THR A 23 -27.88 -11.71 -13.49
CA THR A 23 -27.99 -13.03 -14.11
C THR A 23 -29.33 -13.68 -13.81
N GLU A 24 -29.81 -13.60 -12.57
CA GLU A 24 -31.10 -14.16 -12.15
C GLU A 24 -32.29 -13.47 -12.82
N LYS A 25 -32.27 -12.13 -12.92
CA LYS A 25 -33.42 -11.36 -13.43
C LYS A 25 -33.45 -11.22 -14.94
N LEU A 26 -32.29 -11.20 -15.60
CA LEU A 26 -32.18 -10.95 -17.05
C LEU A 26 -31.78 -12.18 -17.86
N GLY A 27 -31.28 -13.24 -17.21
CA GLY A 27 -30.93 -14.50 -17.85
C GLY A 27 -29.99 -14.33 -19.03
N THR A 28 -30.35 -14.88 -20.19
CA THR A 28 -29.56 -14.83 -21.43
C THR A 28 -29.57 -13.47 -22.13
N SER A 29 -30.36 -12.51 -21.65
CA SER A 29 -30.43 -11.16 -22.21
C SER A 29 -29.26 -10.28 -21.77
N VAL A 30 -28.45 -10.74 -20.81
CA VAL A 30 -27.25 -10.06 -20.33
C VAL A 30 -26.02 -10.97 -20.50
N THR A 31 -24.89 -10.37 -20.84
CA THR A 31 -23.58 -11.02 -20.81
C THR A 31 -22.70 -10.26 -19.84
N ILE A 32 -22.24 -10.94 -18.78
CA ILE A 32 -21.37 -10.37 -17.77
C ILE A 32 -19.95 -10.84 -18.07
N SER A 33 -19.05 -9.89 -18.37
CA SER A 33 -17.63 -10.17 -18.53
C SER A 33 -16.98 -10.41 -17.16
N ALA A 34 -15.86 -11.13 -17.16
CA ALA A 34 -15.09 -11.32 -15.94
C ALA A 34 -14.58 -9.97 -15.39
N PRO A 35 -14.42 -9.82 -14.06
CA PRO A 35 -14.06 -8.54 -13.45
C PRO A 35 -12.63 -8.13 -13.82
N HIS A 36 -12.45 -6.82 -13.99
CA HIS A 36 -11.16 -6.18 -14.15
C HIS A 36 -10.76 -5.49 -12.83
N PHE A 37 -9.59 -5.83 -12.31
CA PHE A 37 -9.06 -5.26 -11.06
C PHE A 37 -7.97 -4.25 -11.39
N TYR A 38 -8.05 -3.09 -10.77
CA TYR A 38 -7.08 -2.02 -10.94
C TYR A 38 -7.01 -1.17 -9.67
N HIS A 39 -5.93 -0.41 -9.57
CA HIS A 39 -5.76 0.61 -8.54
C HIS A 39 -5.80 1.99 -9.19
N THR A 40 -6.45 2.95 -8.52
CA THR A 40 -6.38 4.33 -8.98
C THR A 40 -4.99 4.92 -8.68
N PRO A 41 -4.52 5.93 -9.43
CA PRO A 41 -3.26 6.60 -9.16
C PRO A 41 -3.17 7.14 -7.73
N GLU A 42 -4.29 7.59 -7.16
CA GLU A 42 -4.39 8.12 -5.79
C GLU A 42 -4.21 7.01 -4.75
N ALA A 43 -4.71 5.80 -5.01
CA ALA A 43 -4.51 4.66 -4.12
C ALA A 43 -3.03 4.26 -4.06
N VAL A 44 -2.35 4.25 -5.21
CA VAL A 44 -0.91 3.96 -5.31
C VAL A 44 -0.08 5.06 -4.65
N ASP A 45 -0.43 6.33 -4.87
CA ASP A 45 0.22 7.48 -4.23
C ASP A 45 0.05 7.47 -2.70
N THR A 46 -1.13 7.07 -2.22
CA THR A 46 -1.40 6.85 -0.79
C THR A 46 -0.51 5.75 -0.23
N LEU A 47 -0.37 4.62 -0.93
CA LEU A 47 0.50 3.52 -0.53
C LEU A 47 1.96 3.99 -0.41
N ARG A 48 2.48 4.74 -1.40
CA ARG A 48 3.82 5.34 -1.34
C ARG A 48 4.05 6.17 -0.08
N ARG A 49 3.12 7.08 0.23
CA ARG A 49 3.23 7.92 1.44
C ARG A 49 3.24 7.07 2.71
N GLN A 50 2.37 6.07 2.79
CA GLN A 50 2.29 5.18 3.94
C GLN A 50 3.61 4.42 4.17
N VAL A 51 4.19 3.84 3.10
CA VAL A 51 5.46 3.11 3.25
C VAL A 51 6.63 4.02 3.65
N CYS A 52 6.65 5.27 3.15
CA CYS A 52 7.66 6.24 3.55
C CYS A 52 7.54 6.63 5.03
N VAL A 53 6.33 6.96 5.50
CA VAL A 53 6.08 7.26 6.92
C VAL A 53 6.45 6.07 7.81
N ALA A 54 6.08 4.86 7.40
CA ALA A 54 6.44 3.64 8.11
C ALA A 54 7.96 3.43 8.16
N ALA A 55 8.68 3.68 7.06
CA ALA A 55 10.14 3.59 7.01
C ALA A 55 10.81 4.60 7.94
N VAL A 56 10.33 5.84 7.99
CA VAL A 56 10.82 6.87 8.92
C VAL A 56 10.58 6.44 10.37
N GLY A 57 9.37 5.97 10.70
CA GLY A 57 9.04 5.48 12.03
C GLY A 57 9.92 4.29 12.46
N ASN A 58 10.20 3.37 11.53
CA ASN A 58 11.11 2.25 11.77
C ASN A 58 12.54 2.74 12.06
N THR A 59 13.05 3.68 11.26
CA THR A 59 14.38 4.26 11.44
C THR A 59 14.50 4.98 12.77
N GLN A 60 13.49 5.76 13.17
CA GLN A 60 13.48 6.42 14.47
C GLN A 60 13.52 5.40 15.62
N ARG A 61 12.72 4.33 15.54
CA ARG A 61 12.69 3.28 16.57
C ARG A 61 14.04 2.59 16.69
N LYS A 62 14.64 2.20 15.57
CA LYS A 62 15.99 1.60 15.53
C LYS A 62 17.04 2.55 16.12
N ALA A 63 17.03 3.82 15.73
CA ALA A 63 17.97 4.81 16.26
C ALA A 63 17.80 5.00 17.79
N GLN A 64 16.57 4.97 18.28
CA GLN A 64 16.29 5.05 19.72
C GLN A 64 16.83 3.84 20.48
N GLU A 65 16.64 2.62 19.95
CA GLU A 65 17.20 1.40 20.53
C GLU A 65 18.72 1.46 20.59
N VAL A 66 19.36 1.88 19.50
CA VAL A 66 20.82 2.07 19.44
C VAL A 66 21.29 3.09 20.48
N CYS A 67 20.64 4.25 20.60
CA CYS A 67 21.00 5.26 21.62
C CYS A 67 20.94 4.71 23.05
N ARG A 68 19.92 3.89 23.36
CA ARG A 68 19.76 3.28 24.69
C ARG A 68 20.91 2.36 25.06
N LEU A 69 21.52 1.66 24.09
CA LEU A 69 22.70 0.81 24.34
C LEU A 69 23.89 1.62 24.89
N PHE A 70 24.00 2.89 24.51
CA PHE A 70 25.04 3.80 24.99
C PHE A 70 24.60 4.63 26.21
N GLY A 71 23.43 4.33 26.79
CA GLY A 71 22.86 5.12 27.88
C GLY A 71 22.51 6.55 27.49
N GLN A 72 22.31 6.80 26.20
CA GLN A 72 21.92 8.10 25.64
C GLN A 72 20.46 8.08 25.21
N SER A 73 19.90 9.26 24.93
CA SER A 73 18.55 9.39 24.40
C SER A 73 18.56 9.96 22.98
N LEU A 74 17.59 9.54 22.17
CA LEU A 74 17.42 10.07 20.82
C LEU A 74 16.87 11.49 20.89
N GLY A 75 17.58 12.44 20.29
CA GLY A 75 17.20 13.84 20.17
C GLY A 75 16.30 14.11 18.96
N LYS A 76 16.23 15.38 18.57
CA LYS A 76 15.41 15.79 17.42
C LYS A 76 16.01 15.29 16.10
N PRO A 77 15.19 15.05 15.07
CA PRO A 77 15.71 14.79 13.73
C PRO A 77 16.47 16.02 13.20
N LEU A 78 17.59 15.78 12.54
CA LEU A 78 18.41 16.77 11.85
C LEU A 78 18.26 16.66 10.33
N LEU A 79 18.13 15.43 9.83
CA LEU A 79 17.91 15.13 8.41
C LEU A 79 17.01 13.91 8.29
N ILE A 80 16.06 13.96 7.38
CA ILE A 80 15.28 12.79 6.92
C ILE A 80 15.30 12.86 5.40
N ARG A 81 15.73 11.77 4.76
CA ARG A 81 15.87 11.69 3.32
C ARG A 81 15.31 10.36 2.83
N GLU A 82 14.41 10.44 1.85
CA GLU A 82 14.06 9.29 1.04
C GLU A 82 15.20 9.00 0.06
N GLU A 83 15.74 7.79 0.12
CA GLU A 83 16.82 7.36 -0.77
C GLU A 83 16.29 6.61 -1.98
N GLU A 84 15.25 5.80 -1.78
CA GLU A 84 14.75 4.89 -2.79
C GLU A 84 13.28 4.56 -2.51
N THR A 85 12.47 4.57 -3.56
CA THR A 85 11.09 4.08 -3.55
C THR A 85 10.95 3.05 -4.66
N LYS A 86 10.50 1.84 -4.34
CA LYS A 86 10.22 0.80 -5.31
C LYS A 86 8.76 0.46 -5.29
N GLU A 87 8.17 0.35 -6.47
CA GLU A 87 6.83 -0.18 -6.68
C GLU A 87 6.94 -1.34 -7.65
N TRP A 88 6.24 -2.44 -7.35
CA TRP A 88 6.19 -3.61 -8.23
C TRP A 88 4.86 -4.35 -8.06
N GLY A 89 4.58 -5.26 -8.99
CA GLY A 89 3.24 -5.83 -9.12
C GLY A 89 2.26 -4.80 -9.71
N GLY A 90 0.98 -5.12 -9.61
CA GLY A 90 -0.09 -4.41 -10.29
C GLY A 90 -0.13 -4.71 -11.79
N HIS A 91 -1.31 -4.49 -12.37
CA HIS A 91 -1.47 -4.54 -13.82
C HIS A 91 -0.79 -3.31 -14.42
N ARG A 92 0.50 -3.44 -14.76
CA ARG A 92 1.25 -2.44 -15.52
C ARG A 92 0.76 -2.51 -16.96
N ASP A 93 0.37 -1.35 -17.52
CA ASP A 93 -0.11 -1.21 -18.90
C ASP A 93 0.71 -2.07 -19.87
N GLY A 94 0.09 -3.14 -20.35
CA GLY A 94 0.79 -4.20 -21.06
C GLY A 94 -0.17 -5.24 -21.57
N GLN A 95 -1.18 -4.77 -22.31
CA GLN A 95 -2.12 -5.55 -23.12
C GLN A 95 -3.00 -6.53 -22.32
N PRO A 96 -4.33 -6.53 -22.49
CA PRO A 96 -5.10 -7.70 -22.11
C PRO A 96 -4.60 -8.85 -22.98
N SER A 97 -3.70 -9.68 -22.46
CA SER A 97 -3.40 -10.93 -23.14
C SER A 97 -4.72 -11.70 -23.21
N ASP A 98 -5.05 -12.23 -24.39
CA ASP A 98 -6.24 -13.07 -24.65
C ASP A 98 -6.33 -14.31 -23.73
N THR A 99 -5.38 -14.47 -22.80
CA THR A 99 -5.33 -15.44 -21.71
C THR A 99 -6.06 -14.98 -20.43
N SER A 100 -6.60 -13.76 -20.37
CA SER A 100 -7.29 -13.26 -19.16
C SER A 100 -8.45 -14.19 -18.76
N ASP A 101 -9.17 -14.74 -19.73
CA ASP A 101 -10.32 -15.61 -19.51
C ASP A 101 -9.97 -16.98 -18.90
N SER A 102 -8.71 -17.41 -18.93
CA SER A 102 -8.28 -18.66 -18.27
C SER A 102 -7.83 -18.48 -16.82
N LEU A 103 -7.65 -17.24 -16.35
CA LEU A 103 -7.17 -16.98 -15.00
C LEU A 103 -8.29 -17.12 -13.97
N THR A 104 -8.00 -17.84 -12.89
CA THR A 104 -8.85 -17.89 -11.71
C THR A 104 -8.97 -16.51 -11.07
N LEU A 105 -10.05 -16.30 -10.30
CA LEU A 105 -10.26 -15.04 -9.57
C LEU A 105 -9.07 -14.67 -8.68
N GLN A 106 -8.48 -15.67 -8.01
CA GLN A 106 -7.35 -15.48 -7.11
C GLN A 106 -6.10 -15.00 -7.86
N GLU A 107 -5.79 -15.59 -9.01
CA GLU A 107 -4.65 -15.17 -9.86
C GLU A 107 -4.85 -13.74 -10.37
N ARG A 108 -6.07 -13.38 -10.75
CA ARG A 108 -6.39 -12.01 -11.19
C ARG A 108 -6.18 -11.00 -10.07
N ILE A 109 -6.59 -11.32 -8.83
CA ILE A 109 -6.35 -10.46 -7.66
C ILE A 109 -4.84 -10.34 -7.39
N GLN A 110 -4.11 -11.45 -7.43
CA GLN A 110 -2.66 -11.47 -7.21
C GLN A 110 -1.93 -10.61 -8.26
N ASN A 111 -2.31 -10.73 -9.53
CA ASN A 111 -1.73 -9.94 -10.62
C ASN A 111 -2.05 -8.44 -10.49
N ALA A 112 -3.23 -8.10 -9.96
CA ALA A 112 -3.61 -6.71 -9.74
C ALA A 112 -3.00 -6.12 -8.45
N THR A 113 -2.48 -6.94 -7.54
CA THR A 113 -1.92 -6.49 -6.26
C THR A 113 -0.64 -5.68 -6.46
N VAL A 114 -0.63 -4.47 -5.94
CA VAL A 114 0.52 -3.56 -5.95
C VAL A 114 1.29 -3.66 -4.63
N TYR A 115 2.61 -3.70 -4.72
CA TYR A 115 3.54 -3.65 -3.60
C TYR A 115 4.41 -2.41 -3.69
N ALA A 116 4.76 -1.84 -2.53
CA ALA A 116 5.68 -0.73 -2.44
C ALA A 116 6.69 -0.95 -1.30
N SER A 117 7.91 -0.44 -1.49
CA SER A 117 8.91 -0.29 -0.43
C SER A 117 9.58 1.07 -0.50
N CYS A 118 9.99 1.58 0.65
CA CYS A 118 10.70 2.83 0.78
C CYS A 118 11.94 2.62 1.65
N ARG A 119 13.08 3.14 1.18
CA ARG A 119 14.33 3.23 1.92
C ARG A 119 14.59 4.68 2.28
N VAL A 120 14.84 4.92 3.56
CA VAL A 120 15.13 6.26 4.08
C VAL A 120 16.43 6.23 4.86
N SER A 121 17.15 7.35 4.82
CA SER A 121 18.18 7.67 5.81
C SER A 121 17.69 8.80 6.70
N ALA A 122 17.99 8.70 7.99
CA ALA A 122 17.69 9.76 8.93
C ALA A 122 18.85 9.96 9.90
N VAL A 123 19.13 11.21 10.21
CA VAL A 123 20.14 11.64 11.16
C VAL A 123 19.42 12.32 12.31
N PHE A 124 19.74 11.91 13.53
CA PHE A 124 19.17 12.46 14.75
C PHE A 124 20.29 13.02 15.62
N GLU A 125 19.96 14.04 16.39
CA GLU A 125 20.77 14.43 17.52
C GLU A 125 20.83 13.28 18.54
N ILE A 126 21.96 13.13 19.23
CA ILE A 126 22.07 12.24 20.39
C ILE A 126 22.22 13.10 21.64
N LYS A 127 21.34 12.87 22.62
CA LYS A 127 21.35 13.59 23.89
C LYS A 127 22.05 12.76 24.96
N GLY A 128 22.99 13.38 25.66
CA GLY A 128 23.72 12.78 26.78
C GLY A 128 22.81 12.39 27.95
N LYS A 129 23.37 11.67 28.93
CA LYS A 129 22.66 11.35 30.16
C LYS A 129 22.22 12.64 30.84
N GLU A 130 20.93 12.75 31.12
CA GLU A 130 20.42 13.77 32.02
C GLU A 130 21.05 13.50 33.39
N ASN A 131 22.12 14.24 33.73
CA ASN A 131 22.70 14.20 35.06
C ASN A 131 21.61 14.71 36.00
N LYS A 132 20.97 13.79 36.72
CA LYS A 132 20.24 14.13 37.96
C LYS A 132 21.25 14.78 38.88
N ARG A 133 21.39 16.10 38.78
CA ARG A 133 22.09 16.91 39.76
C ARG A 133 21.28 16.73 41.04
N ASN A 134 21.75 15.83 41.90
CA ASN A 134 21.22 15.65 43.24
C ASN A 134 21.23 17.04 43.89
N LYS A 135 20.05 17.65 44.01
CA LYS A 135 19.85 18.72 44.99
C LYS A 135 19.89 18.01 46.34
N LEU A 136 21.05 18.02 46.99
CA LEU A 136 21.08 17.75 48.43
C LEU A 136 20.46 18.96 49.15
N PRO A 137 19.58 18.73 50.14
CA PRO A 137 19.07 19.77 51.04
C PRO A 137 20.16 20.31 51.97
#